data_AF-A0A345QXP2-F1
#
_entry.id   AF-A0A345QXP2-F1
#
_cell.length_a   1.000
_cell.length_b   1.000
_cell.length_c   1.000
_cell.angle_alpha   90.00
_cell.angle_beta   90.00
_cell.angle_gamma   90.00
#
_symmetry.space_group_name_H-M   'P 1'
#
loop_
_entity.id
_entity.type
_entity.pdbx_description
1 polymer ?
#
loop_
_entity_poly.entity_id
_entity_poly.type
_entity_poly.pdbx_seq_one_letter_code
_entity_poly.pdbx_strand_id
1 'polypeptide(L)'
;MSDRKPEFTLKDLQGAAHPFDGTGPALVCFVKEDCETCNIAGPVLQALSQAYGDAVRFLVPGQSGEKNGDFAQRHGLTMPVLEDAGCKTSFDWDFEIVPALYWIDESGAVVTHFEGFVRDDWQALSDQMARATGKAAAQIDWDSLPGWRPGCGSKHFDPEVYDALRAEAEGSRLRARKVEVASGDDMAEFMFDQGFSDGLPLVPPTPERVIRMLEGTHRDPQDVIATVPPNMGIATVEKIAINAVMAGCKPEYLPVVIAAVEAVCTDEFNIHGVTATTMGAATVMVVNGPVVDKIGMNAGLGAMGAGNRANATIGRALRLIIRNVGGATTGGVERSVLGNPMKYTMCFAENEAVSPWEPLHVERGFEAQDSVVTVFAMTGGPVHLVDQTSRKPDQIAGSLGQGLEGVFLPKMHNLPIDALLVVCPEHIQTLTVDGPYSKDRLRDRIQEVTARPLSEMVQDDHSGAGIPVADAERMGPEKLAQLAPKFAGKEYIHIVVAGGDAGKFSSAFHGWATGEVGSISVSRKIDLG
;
A
#
# COMPACT_ATOMS: atom_id res chain seq x y z
N MET A 1 11.43 -28.55 -26.06
CA MET A 1 11.87 -28.12 -24.71
C MET A 1 13.09 -28.96 -24.41
N SER A 2 14.22 -28.33 -24.08
CA SER A 2 15.48 -29.05 -23.88
C SER A 2 15.41 -29.81 -22.56
N ASP A 3 15.61 -31.13 -22.56
CA ASP A 3 15.71 -31.99 -21.35
C ASP A 3 16.98 -31.70 -20.50
N ARG A 4 17.59 -30.53 -20.69
CA ARG A 4 18.80 -30.09 -19.97
C ARG A 4 18.41 -29.18 -18.83
N LYS A 5 18.89 -29.49 -17.63
CA LYS A 5 18.73 -28.64 -16.45
C LYS A 5 19.60 -27.37 -16.54
N PRO A 6 19.21 -26.28 -15.86
CA PRO A 6 19.96 -25.02 -15.88
C PRO A 6 21.40 -25.18 -15.38
N GLU A 7 22.32 -24.48 -16.01
CA GLU A 7 23.72 -24.39 -15.58
C GLU A 7 23.83 -23.62 -14.26
N PHE A 8 24.80 -23.97 -13.43
CA PHE A 8 25.11 -23.22 -12.20
C PHE A 8 26.60 -23.23 -11.89
N THR A 9 27.05 -22.32 -11.04
CA THR A 9 28.38 -22.38 -10.44
C THR A 9 28.26 -22.00 -8.98
N LEU A 10 28.50 -22.95 -8.09
CA LEU A 10 28.43 -22.76 -6.64
C LEU A 10 29.79 -23.01 -6.01
N LYS A 11 30.04 -22.38 -4.86
CA LYS A 11 31.26 -22.60 -4.10
C LYS A 11 31.06 -23.76 -3.11
N ASP A 12 32.10 -24.54 -2.88
CA ASP A 12 32.12 -25.46 -1.74
C ASP A 12 32.45 -24.74 -0.42
N LEU A 13 32.43 -25.51 0.68
CA LEU A 13 32.73 -25.02 2.03
C LEU A 13 34.18 -24.51 2.21
N GLN A 14 35.06 -24.73 1.24
CA GLN A 14 36.43 -24.20 1.20
C GLN A 14 36.56 -23.00 0.25
N GLY A 15 35.46 -22.58 -0.37
CA GLY A 15 35.38 -21.45 -1.29
C GLY A 15 35.77 -21.77 -2.73
N ALA A 16 36.05 -23.03 -3.07
CA ALA A 16 36.38 -23.42 -4.44
C ALA A 16 35.10 -23.53 -5.29
N ALA A 17 35.13 -22.98 -6.51
CA ALA A 17 33.98 -22.96 -7.39
C ALA A 17 33.83 -24.28 -8.17
N HIS A 18 32.62 -24.83 -8.16
CA HIS A 18 32.24 -26.05 -8.87
C HIS A 18 31.15 -25.72 -9.88
N PRO A 19 31.46 -25.69 -11.19
CA PRO A 19 30.48 -25.45 -12.23
C PRO A 19 29.73 -26.74 -12.61
N PHE A 20 28.43 -26.60 -12.85
CA PHE A 20 27.63 -27.53 -13.62
C PHE A 20 27.26 -26.86 -14.94
N ASP A 21 27.81 -27.40 -16.03
CA ASP A 21 27.74 -26.90 -17.40
C ASP A 21 26.65 -27.58 -18.23
N GLY A 22 25.68 -28.23 -17.58
CA GLY A 22 24.61 -28.94 -18.29
C GLY A 22 25.05 -30.25 -18.94
N THR A 23 26.25 -30.76 -18.62
CA THR A 23 26.81 -32.01 -19.17
C THR A 23 27.06 -33.03 -18.06
N GLY A 24 27.11 -34.33 -18.40
CA GLY A 24 27.45 -35.40 -17.46
C GLY A 24 28.69 -36.19 -17.87
N PRO A 25 29.00 -37.30 -17.18
CA PRO A 25 28.17 -37.93 -16.16
C PRO A 25 28.22 -37.18 -14.82
N ALA A 26 27.05 -36.84 -14.27
CA ALA A 26 26.94 -36.07 -13.03
C ALA A 26 25.74 -36.53 -12.17
N LEU A 27 25.93 -36.52 -10.85
CA LEU A 27 24.87 -36.67 -9.88
C LEU A 27 24.71 -35.36 -9.11
N VAL A 28 23.56 -34.72 -9.26
CA VAL A 28 23.20 -33.49 -8.53
C VAL A 28 22.14 -33.84 -7.50
N CYS A 29 22.40 -33.56 -6.22
CA CYS A 29 21.45 -33.82 -5.14
C CYS A 29 21.30 -32.60 -4.24
N PHE A 30 20.12 -31.98 -4.26
CA PHE A 30 19.81 -30.83 -3.42
C PHE A 30 19.41 -31.28 -2.02
N VAL A 31 20.03 -30.69 -1.01
CA VAL A 31 19.86 -31.10 0.39
C VAL A 31 19.64 -29.92 1.33
N LYS A 32 19.09 -30.24 2.51
CA LYS A 32 18.92 -29.30 3.62
C LYS A 32 19.32 -30.00 4.91
N GLU A 33 20.12 -29.33 5.74
CA GLU A 33 20.74 -29.92 6.93
C GLU A 33 19.69 -30.39 7.95
N ASP A 34 18.64 -29.59 8.16
CA ASP A 34 17.56 -29.85 9.11
C ASP A 34 16.48 -30.83 8.60
N CYS A 35 16.63 -31.37 7.38
CA CYS A 35 15.73 -32.36 6.81
C CYS A 35 16.16 -33.78 7.20
N GLU A 36 15.35 -34.49 7.99
CA GLU A 36 15.64 -35.87 8.42
C GLU A 36 15.80 -36.83 7.23
N THR A 37 15.07 -36.61 6.14
CA THR A 37 15.15 -37.42 4.92
C THR A 37 16.46 -37.17 4.17
N CYS A 38 16.99 -35.93 4.16
CA CYS A 38 18.33 -35.65 3.65
C CYS A 38 19.41 -36.36 4.49
N ASN A 39 19.21 -36.44 5.81
CA ASN A 39 20.13 -37.15 6.71
C ASN A 39 20.11 -38.68 6.51
N ILE A 40 19.03 -39.26 5.96
CA ILE A 40 19.01 -40.66 5.50
C ILE A 40 19.75 -40.83 4.16
N ALA A 41 19.61 -39.87 3.26
CA ALA A 41 20.27 -39.90 1.95
C ALA A 41 21.80 -39.68 2.04
N GLY A 42 22.27 -38.93 3.05
CA GLY A 42 23.69 -38.57 3.23
C GLY A 42 24.66 -39.76 3.14
N PRO A 43 24.51 -40.82 3.95
CA PRO A 43 25.37 -42.01 3.90
C PRO A 43 25.32 -42.73 2.54
N VAL A 44 24.16 -42.73 1.87
CA VAL A 44 24.00 -43.33 0.54
C VAL A 44 24.78 -42.53 -0.51
N LEU A 45 24.68 -41.21 -0.49
CA LEU A 45 25.46 -40.31 -1.37
C LEU A 45 26.97 -40.51 -1.17
N GLN A 46 27.41 -40.70 0.07
CA GLN A 46 28.81 -40.98 0.39
C GLN A 46 29.28 -42.31 -0.18
N ALA A 47 28.51 -43.38 -0.02
CA ALA A 47 28.84 -44.69 -0.58
C ALA A 47 28.89 -44.66 -2.13
N LEU A 48 27.94 -43.97 -2.77
CA LEU A 48 27.94 -43.79 -4.23
C LEU A 48 29.15 -42.97 -4.70
N SER A 49 29.48 -41.90 -3.99
CA SER A 49 30.64 -41.07 -4.33
C SER A 49 31.97 -41.82 -4.15
N GLN A 50 32.09 -42.64 -3.11
CA GLN A 50 33.28 -43.49 -2.93
C GLN A 50 33.44 -44.53 -4.04
N ALA A 51 32.32 -45.09 -4.53
CA ALA A 51 32.36 -46.09 -5.60
C ALA A 51 32.63 -45.49 -6.99
N TYR A 52 32.09 -44.29 -7.25
CA TYR A 52 32.00 -43.74 -8.61
C TYR A 52 32.60 -42.35 -8.80
N GLY A 53 33.12 -41.69 -7.75
CA GLY A 53 33.52 -40.27 -7.78
C GLY A 53 34.72 -39.92 -8.67
N ASP A 54 35.48 -40.91 -9.14
CA ASP A 54 36.52 -40.78 -10.15
C ASP A 54 36.00 -40.88 -11.60
N ALA A 55 34.75 -41.34 -11.78
CA ALA A 55 34.08 -41.43 -13.07
C ALA A 55 32.86 -40.51 -13.19
N VAL A 56 32.32 -40.02 -12.07
CA VAL A 56 31.08 -39.24 -11.98
C VAL A 56 31.32 -38.00 -11.13
N ARG A 57 30.86 -36.83 -11.61
CA ARG A 57 30.85 -35.61 -10.80
C ARG A 57 29.72 -35.65 -9.79
N PHE A 58 30.01 -35.51 -8.50
CA PHE A 58 29.01 -35.38 -7.44
C PHE A 58 28.92 -33.93 -7.01
N LEU A 59 27.73 -33.34 -7.15
CA LEU A 59 27.44 -31.96 -6.77
C LEU A 59 26.29 -31.97 -5.77
N VAL A 60 26.51 -31.46 -4.56
CA VAL A 60 25.52 -31.50 -3.49
C VAL A 60 25.18 -30.08 -3.03
N PRO A 61 24.29 -29.33 -3.73
CA PRO A 61 23.85 -28.02 -3.29
C PRO A 61 23.06 -28.08 -1.98
N GLY A 62 23.54 -27.35 -0.96
CA GLY A 62 22.95 -27.26 0.37
C GLY A 62 22.27 -25.91 0.63
N GLN A 63 21.05 -25.94 1.14
CA GLN A 63 20.23 -24.73 1.38
C GLN A 63 20.41 -24.10 2.77
N SER A 64 21.28 -24.66 3.61
CA SER A 64 21.34 -24.35 5.05
C SER A 64 22.45 -23.37 5.44
N GLY A 65 23.07 -22.70 4.47
CA GLY A 65 24.16 -21.74 4.72
C GLY A 65 25.33 -22.40 5.44
N GLU A 66 25.84 -21.77 6.49
CA GLU A 66 26.97 -22.29 7.30
C GLU A 66 26.70 -23.71 7.84
N LYS A 67 25.44 -24.07 8.11
CA LYS A 67 25.07 -25.41 8.60
C LYS A 67 25.26 -26.52 7.55
N ASN A 68 25.50 -26.18 6.29
CA ASN A 68 25.91 -27.18 5.29
C ASN A 68 27.20 -27.91 5.72
N GLY A 69 28.08 -27.24 6.49
CA GLY A 69 29.26 -27.86 7.10
C GLY A 69 28.92 -28.94 8.12
N ASP A 70 27.90 -28.72 8.94
CA ASP A 70 27.43 -29.70 9.92
C ASP A 70 26.89 -30.96 9.22
N PHE A 71 26.16 -30.77 8.12
CA PHE A 71 25.66 -31.88 7.30
C PHE A 71 26.81 -32.71 6.70
N ALA A 72 27.81 -32.04 6.11
CA ALA A 72 28.99 -32.69 5.54
C ALA A 72 29.78 -33.47 6.59
N GLN A 73 30.02 -32.85 7.76
CA GLN A 73 30.76 -33.47 8.86
C GLN A 73 30.01 -34.67 9.45
N ARG A 74 28.69 -34.55 9.66
CA ARG A 74 27.84 -35.59 10.26
C ARG A 74 27.87 -36.89 9.48
N HIS A 75 27.88 -36.81 8.15
CA HIS A 75 27.84 -37.98 7.26
C HIS A 75 29.22 -38.33 6.67
N GLY A 76 30.28 -37.63 7.08
CA GLY A 76 31.64 -37.86 6.58
C GLY A 76 31.76 -37.69 5.07
N LEU A 77 31.07 -36.69 4.51
CA LEU A 77 30.99 -36.47 3.07
C LEU A 77 32.35 -36.06 2.49
N THR A 78 32.83 -36.80 1.50
CA THR A 78 34.11 -36.53 0.81
C THR A 78 33.94 -35.79 -0.52
N MET A 79 32.72 -35.76 -1.06
CA MET A 79 32.38 -34.93 -2.22
C MET A 79 32.06 -33.50 -1.78
N PRO A 80 32.17 -32.49 -2.67
CA PRO A 80 31.90 -31.11 -2.31
C PRO A 80 30.40 -30.90 -2.02
N VAL A 81 30.11 -30.38 -0.82
CA VAL A 81 28.82 -29.76 -0.49
C VAL A 81 28.90 -28.28 -0.89
N LEU A 82 27.95 -27.85 -1.69
CA LEU A 82 27.95 -26.54 -2.35
C LEU A 82 27.00 -25.57 -1.65
N GLU A 83 27.35 -24.29 -1.61
CA GLU A 83 26.57 -23.25 -0.94
C GLU A 83 25.46 -22.69 -1.83
N ASP A 84 24.22 -23.12 -1.63
CA ASP A 84 23.01 -22.54 -2.22
C ASP A 84 22.13 -21.89 -1.14
N ALA A 85 22.74 -21.08 -0.26
CA ALA A 85 22.06 -20.49 0.90
C ALA A 85 20.89 -19.56 0.50
N GLY A 86 21.03 -18.85 -0.63
CA GLY A 86 20.00 -18.02 -1.24
C GLY A 86 18.94 -18.82 -2.02
N CYS A 87 19.12 -20.14 -2.17
CA CYS A 87 18.24 -21.05 -2.89
C CYS A 87 17.97 -20.68 -4.36
N LYS A 88 18.86 -19.89 -4.99
CA LYS A 88 18.72 -19.44 -6.39
C LYS A 88 18.83 -20.62 -7.34
N THR A 89 19.81 -21.50 -7.13
CA THR A 89 19.95 -22.70 -7.96
C THR A 89 18.77 -23.65 -7.72
N SER A 90 18.33 -23.78 -6.46
CA SER A 90 17.15 -24.57 -6.14
C SER A 90 15.88 -24.08 -6.85
N PHE A 91 15.67 -22.76 -6.90
CA PHE A 91 14.55 -22.14 -7.61
C PHE A 91 14.63 -22.34 -9.12
N ASP A 92 15.80 -22.16 -9.73
CA ASP A 92 15.97 -22.34 -11.18
C ASP A 92 15.72 -23.80 -11.61
N TRP A 93 16.00 -24.77 -10.73
CA TRP A 93 15.86 -26.20 -11.01
C TRP A 93 14.44 -26.74 -10.83
N ASP A 94 13.54 -25.96 -10.23
CA ASP A 94 12.08 -26.18 -10.15
C ASP A 94 11.72 -27.56 -9.58
N PHE A 95 12.05 -27.78 -8.29
CA PHE A 95 11.72 -29.00 -7.54
C PHE A 95 11.04 -28.65 -6.21
N GLU A 96 10.17 -29.51 -5.69
CA GLU A 96 9.36 -29.17 -4.51
C GLU A 96 9.99 -29.64 -3.19
N ILE A 97 10.57 -30.84 -3.19
CA ILE A 97 10.90 -31.60 -1.99
C ILE A 97 12.39 -31.98 -1.97
N VAL A 98 13.04 -31.81 -0.81
CA VAL A 98 14.42 -32.27 -0.55
C VAL A 98 14.45 -33.60 0.24
N PRO A 99 15.36 -34.54 -0.08
CA PRO A 99 16.40 -34.44 -1.11
C PRO A 99 15.82 -34.56 -2.52
N ALA A 100 16.26 -33.70 -3.45
CA ALA A 100 15.91 -33.79 -4.87
C ALA A 100 17.13 -34.25 -5.66
N LEU A 101 17.05 -35.43 -6.27
CA LEU A 101 18.17 -36.09 -6.94
C LEU A 101 17.98 -36.09 -8.45
N TYR A 102 19.08 -35.83 -9.16
CA TYR A 102 19.18 -35.84 -10.61
C TYR A 102 20.42 -36.60 -11.07
N TRP A 103 20.22 -37.70 -11.78
CA TRP A 103 21.27 -38.45 -12.46
C TRP A 103 21.32 -38.05 -13.94
N ILE A 104 22.47 -37.55 -14.37
CA ILE A 104 22.68 -36.93 -15.67
C ILE A 104 23.74 -37.70 -16.43
N ASP A 105 23.44 -38.12 -17.66
CA ASP A 105 24.35 -38.87 -18.51
C ASP A 105 25.36 -37.98 -19.27
N GLU A 106 26.27 -38.61 -20.02
CA GLU A 106 27.29 -37.92 -20.83
C GLU A 106 26.72 -36.90 -21.83
N SER A 107 25.47 -37.07 -22.28
CA SER A 107 24.81 -36.16 -23.22
C SER A 107 24.22 -34.91 -22.56
N GLY A 108 24.16 -34.90 -21.22
CA GLY A 108 23.53 -33.86 -20.40
C GLY A 108 22.03 -34.10 -20.17
N ALA A 109 21.50 -35.27 -20.52
CA ALA A 109 20.10 -35.61 -20.29
C ALA A 109 19.89 -36.13 -18.87
N VAL A 110 18.80 -35.71 -18.22
CA VAL A 110 18.38 -36.28 -16.94
C VAL A 110 17.79 -37.66 -17.19
N VAL A 111 18.49 -38.70 -16.76
CA VAL A 111 18.06 -40.10 -16.94
C VAL A 111 17.21 -40.58 -15.77
N THR A 112 17.51 -40.12 -14.56
CA THR A 112 16.75 -40.46 -13.35
C THR A 112 16.59 -39.22 -12.49
N HIS A 113 15.36 -39.01 -12.02
CA HIS A 113 15.01 -37.94 -11.10
C HIS A 113 13.96 -38.43 -10.11
N PHE A 114 14.14 -38.08 -8.84
CA PHE A 114 13.13 -38.26 -7.80
C PHE A 114 13.37 -37.31 -6.63
N GLU A 115 12.32 -37.09 -5.83
CA GLU A 115 12.35 -36.27 -4.63
C GLU A 115 11.96 -37.10 -3.40
N GLY A 116 12.62 -36.86 -2.26
CA GLY A 116 12.45 -37.65 -1.05
C GLY A 116 13.28 -38.93 -1.04
N PHE A 117 12.87 -39.92 -0.24
CA PHE A 117 13.59 -41.18 -0.12
C PHE A 117 12.66 -42.38 -0.28
N VAL A 118 12.82 -43.11 -1.38
CA VAL A 118 12.21 -44.42 -1.62
C VAL A 118 13.34 -45.41 -1.86
N ARG A 119 13.47 -46.43 -1.00
CA ARG A 119 14.63 -47.33 -1.04
C ARG A 119 14.84 -47.97 -2.42
N ASP A 120 13.74 -48.40 -3.05
CA ASP A 120 13.78 -49.08 -4.35
C ASP A 120 14.28 -48.15 -5.46
N ASP A 121 13.96 -46.86 -5.42
CA ASP A 121 14.45 -45.86 -6.39
C ASP A 121 15.95 -45.61 -6.23
N TRP A 122 16.43 -45.51 -4.99
CA TRP A 122 17.87 -45.36 -4.70
C TRP A 122 18.68 -46.62 -5.05
N GLN A 123 18.10 -47.81 -4.86
CA GLN A 123 18.71 -49.08 -5.31
C GLN A 123 18.79 -49.12 -6.84
N ALA A 124 17.71 -48.79 -7.52
CA ALA A 124 17.67 -48.74 -8.98
C ALA A 124 18.70 -47.74 -9.55
N LEU A 125 18.84 -46.56 -8.92
CA LEU A 125 19.87 -45.59 -9.23
C LEU A 125 21.29 -46.17 -9.04
N SER A 126 21.56 -46.83 -7.91
CA SER A 126 22.86 -47.44 -7.63
C SER A 126 23.24 -48.49 -8.70
N ASP A 127 22.29 -49.34 -9.09
CA ASP A 127 22.48 -50.35 -10.14
C ASP A 127 22.66 -49.72 -11.53
N GLN A 128 21.98 -48.61 -11.79
CA GLN A 128 22.12 -47.86 -13.03
C GLN A 128 23.50 -47.20 -13.12
N MET A 129 23.98 -46.58 -12.04
CA MET A 129 25.32 -45.98 -11.98
C MET A 129 26.43 -47.04 -12.09
N ALA A 130 26.27 -48.20 -11.45
CA ALA A 130 27.20 -49.32 -11.59
C ALA A 130 27.33 -49.76 -13.07
N ARG A 131 26.19 -49.93 -13.75
CA ARG A 131 26.14 -50.29 -15.17
C ARG A 131 26.73 -49.21 -16.07
N ALA A 132 26.39 -47.94 -15.82
CA ALA A 132 26.87 -46.81 -16.63
C ALA A 132 28.39 -46.62 -16.49
N THR A 133 28.95 -46.82 -15.30
CA THR A 133 30.39 -46.65 -15.04
C THR A 133 31.21 -47.92 -15.30
N GLY A 134 30.56 -49.08 -15.44
CA GLY A 134 31.22 -50.38 -15.57
C GLY A 134 31.93 -50.83 -14.28
N LYS A 135 31.54 -50.29 -13.13
CA LYS A 135 32.17 -50.54 -11.82
C LYS A 135 31.37 -51.49 -10.95
N ALA A 136 32.02 -52.02 -9.91
CA ALA A 136 31.34 -52.80 -8.89
C ALA A 136 30.30 -51.94 -8.16
N ALA A 137 29.18 -52.56 -7.76
CA ALA A 137 28.11 -51.87 -7.04
C ALA A 137 28.62 -51.27 -5.72
N ALA A 138 28.17 -50.05 -5.43
CA ALA A 138 28.42 -49.38 -4.16
C ALA A 138 27.98 -50.24 -2.97
N GLN A 139 28.81 -50.30 -1.93
CA GLN A 139 28.52 -51.09 -0.73
C GLN A 139 27.63 -50.28 0.21
N ILE A 140 26.32 -50.54 0.16
CA ILE A 140 25.29 -49.83 0.94
C ILE A 140 24.48 -50.87 1.72
N ASP A 141 24.32 -50.66 3.04
CA ASP A 141 23.44 -51.49 3.88
C ASP A 141 21.98 -51.06 3.71
N TRP A 142 21.35 -51.55 2.65
CA TRP A 142 19.96 -51.21 2.30
C TRP A 142 18.92 -51.67 3.34
N ASP A 143 19.22 -52.71 4.12
CA ASP A 143 18.31 -53.24 5.14
C ASP A 143 18.23 -52.32 6.37
N SER A 144 19.28 -51.51 6.60
CA SER A 144 19.29 -50.47 7.63
C SER A 144 18.46 -49.22 7.29
N LEU A 145 18.05 -49.06 6.02
CA LEU A 145 17.36 -47.87 5.52
C LEU A 145 15.84 -48.09 5.42
N PRO A 146 15.01 -47.04 5.68
CA PRO A 146 13.56 -47.16 5.59
C PRO A 146 13.10 -47.41 4.15
N GLY A 147 12.03 -48.17 3.97
CA GLY A 147 11.46 -48.42 2.64
C GLY A 147 10.96 -47.14 1.94
N TRP A 148 10.40 -46.20 2.70
CA TRP A 148 9.91 -44.92 2.20
C TRP A 148 9.94 -43.85 3.30
N ARG A 149 10.31 -42.61 2.93
CA ARG A 149 10.14 -41.41 3.77
C ARG A 149 9.88 -40.18 2.88
N PRO A 150 8.85 -39.39 3.18
CA PRO A 150 8.62 -38.14 2.45
C PRO A 150 9.76 -37.17 2.75
N GLY A 151 10.17 -36.37 1.77
CA GLY A 151 11.13 -35.30 2.01
C GLY A 151 10.49 -34.09 2.70
N CYS A 152 11.29 -33.07 2.98
CA CYS A 152 10.81 -31.78 3.48
C CYS A 152 10.64 -30.81 2.32
N GLY A 153 9.72 -29.85 2.45
CA GLY A 153 9.60 -28.75 1.48
C GLY A 153 10.92 -27.99 1.35
N SER A 154 11.28 -27.68 0.10
CA SER A 154 12.49 -26.94 -0.24
C SER A 154 12.43 -25.51 0.29
N LYS A 155 13.56 -24.97 0.76
CA LYS A 155 13.61 -23.65 1.43
C LYS A 155 13.26 -22.47 0.51
N HIS A 156 13.34 -22.64 -0.82
CA HIS A 156 12.92 -21.60 -1.76
C HIS A 156 11.40 -21.36 -1.82
N PHE A 157 10.58 -22.23 -1.22
CA PHE A 157 9.13 -22.00 -1.04
C PHE A 157 8.79 -21.27 0.26
N ASP A 158 9.78 -20.96 1.11
CA ASP A 158 9.54 -20.04 2.22
C ASP A 158 9.07 -18.69 1.64
N PRO A 159 7.93 -18.12 2.08
CA PRO A 159 7.37 -16.90 1.50
C PRO A 159 8.37 -15.75 1.39
N GLU A 160 9.29 -15.60 2.34
CA GLU A 160 10.29 -14.52 2.30
C GLU A 160 11.39 -14.78 1.26
N VAL A 161 11.81 -16.04 1.11
CA VAL A 161 12.84 -16.47 0.15
C VAL A 161 12.26 -16.51 -1.27
N TYR A 162 11.05 -17.02 -1.42
CA TYR A 162 10.33 -17.12 -2.69
C TYR A 162 10.11 -15.74 -3.31
N ASP A 163 9.64 -14.77 -2.52
CA ASP A 163 9.39 -13.41 -2.99
C ASP A 163 10.69 -12.70 -3.40
N ALA A 164 11.78 -12.89 -2.66
CA ALA A 164 13.10 -12.36 -3.00
C ALA A 164 13.66 -12.98 -4.30
N LEU A 165 13.52 -14.30 -4.47
CA LEU A 165 13.98 -15.00 -5.66
C LEU A 165 13.15 -14.64 -6.89
N ARG A 166 11.83 -14.43 -6.74
CA ARG A 166 11.00 -13.87 -7.81
C ARG A 166 11.41 -12.45 -8.17
N ALA A 167 11.71 -11.61 -7.18
CA ALA A 167 12.20 -10.25 -7.42
C ALA A 167 13.49 -10.22 -8.24
N GLU A 168 14.38 -11.18 -8.01
CA GLU A 168 15.64 -11.33 -8.73
C GLU A 168 15.45 -11.97 -10.12
N ALA A 169 14.62 -13.02 -10.23
CA ALA A 169 14.37 -13.77 -11.46
C ALA A 169 13.54 -12.99 -12.50
N GLU A 170 12.61 -12.13 -12.07
CA GLU A 170 11.74 -11.36 -12.97
C GLU A 170 12.44 -10.17 -13.67
N GLY A 171 13.75 -9.99 -13.50
CA GLY A 171 14.51 -8.97 -14.20
C GLY A 171 14.03 -7.55 -13.86
N SER A 172 14.35 -7.08 -12.65
CA SER A 172 14.30 -5.68 -12.19
C SER A 172 13.19 -4.81 -12.81
N ARG A 173 11.91 -5.20 -12.65
CA ARG A 173 10.78 -4.30 -12.88
C ARG A 173 10.87 -3.01 -12.06
N LEU A 174 11.60 -3.07 -10.94
CA LEU A 174 11.92 -1.94 -10.10
C LEU A 174 13.10 -1.16 -10.68
N ARG A 175 12.95 0.15 -10.82
CA ARG A 175 13.97 1.10 -11.31
C ARG A 175 14.29 2.21 -10.31
N ALA A 176 13.53 2.31 -9.22
CA ALA A 176 13.79 3.30 -8.18
C ALA A 176 15.16 3.07 -7.55
N ARG A 177 15.78 4.17 -7.09
CA ARG A 177 17.10 4.14 -6.46
C ARG A 177 17.08 3.26 -5.21
N LYS A 178 17.92 2.22 -5.18
CA LYS A 178 18.19 1.43 -3.98
C LYS A 178 19.04 2.23 -2.99
N VAL A 179 18.68 2.17 -1.72
CA VAL A 179 19.43 2.77 -0.62
C VAL A 179 19.90 1.63 0.27
N GLU A 180 21.22 1.43 0.31
CA GLU A 180 21.85 0.44 1.19
C GLU A 180 21.91 0.99 2.61
N VAL A 181 21.54 0.16 3.58
CA VAL A 181 21.57 0.49 5.01
C VAL A 181 22.53 -0.48 5.69
N ALA A 182 23.40 0.03 6.56
CA ALA A 182 24.36 -0.83 7.24
C ALA A 182 23.62 -1.79 8.19
N SER A 183 24.09 -3.03 8.30
CA SER A 183 23.44 -4.08 9.10
C SER A 183 23.32 -3.77 10.60
N GLY A 184 24.09 -2.80 11.10
CA GLY A 184 24.05 -2.35 12.50
C GLY A 184 23.17 -1.12 12.75
N ASP A 185 22.61 -0.50 11.71
CA ASP A 185 21.79 0.71 11.86
C ASP A 185 20.34 0.35 12.21
N ASP A 186 19.72 1.13 13.09
CA ASP A 186 18.28 1.05 13.31
C ASP A 186 17.55 1.61 12.08
N MET A 187 16.81 0.75 11.39
CA MET A 187 16.13 1.10 10.16
C MET A 187 15.08 2.21 10.34
N ALA A 188 14.38 2.26 11.48
CA ALA A 188 13.39 3.28 11.73
C ALA A 188 14.05 4.65 11.92
N GLU A 189 15.09 4.71 12.75
CA GLU A 189 15.88 5.93 12.98
C GLU A 189 16.57 6.39 11.69
N PHE A 190 17.14 5.47 10.89
CA PHE A 190 17.71 5.80 9.59
C PHE A 190 16.70 6.49 8.66
N MET A 191 15.46 5.97 8.57
CA MET A 191 14.42 6.59 7.74
C MET A 191 13.96 7.95 8.27
N PHE A 192 14.02 8.17 9.59
CA PHE A 192 13.81 9.49 10.19
C PHE A 192 14.94 10.46 9.80
N ASP A 193 16.20 10.04 9.95
CA ASP A 193 17.39 10.85 9.67
C ASP A 193 17.53 11.21 8.19
N GLN A 194 17.19 10.28 7.29
CA GLN A 194 17.11 10.56 5.85
C GLN A 194 15.91 11.47 5.50
N GLY A 195 15.05 11.75 6.46
CA GLY A 195 13.91 12.63 6.30
C GLY A 195 12.89 12.05 5.34
N PHE A 196 12.62 10.74 5.36
CA PHE A 196 11.51 10.14 4.59
C PHE A 196 10.18 10.18 5.33
N SER A 197 10.24 10.28 6.66
CA SER A 197 9.09 10.23 7.55
C SER A 197 8.35 11.56 7.64
N ASP A 198 7.04 11.45 7.87
CA ASP A 198 6.10 12.50 8.25
C ASP A 198 6.11 12.79 9.77
N GLY A 199 6.99 12.15 10.54
CA GLY A 199 7.03 12.20 12.00
C GLY A 199 6.50 10.93 12.67
N LEU A 200 5.93 10.00 11.89
CA LEU A 200 5.52 8.67 12.35
C LEU A 200 6.46 7.58 11.82
N PRO A 201 6.61 6.43 12.51
CA PRO A 201 7.40 5.32 11.99
C PRO A 201 6.92 4.87 10.61
N LEU A 202 7.87 4.45 9.77
CA LEU A 202 7.59 3.95 8.42
C LEU A 202 7.84 2.44 8.36
N VAL A 203 7.12 1.77 7.46
CA VAL A 203 7.46 0.39 7.08
C VAL A 203 8.56 0.45 6.01
N PRO A 204 9.73 -0.20 6.20
CA PRO A 204 10.79 -0.17 5.20
C PRO A 204 10.31 -0.73 3.86
N PRO A 205 10.42 0.02 2.74
CA PRO A 205 9.93 -0.42 1.43
C PRO A 205 10.98 -1.30 0.73
N THR A 206 11.20 -2.50 1.27
CA THR A 206 12.11 -3.48 0.66
C THR A 206 11.59 -3.92 -0.72
N PRO A 207 12.48 -4.37 -1.64
CA PRO A 207 12.06 -4.80 -2.97
C PRO A 207 10.90 -5.80 -2.97
N GLU A 208 10.91 -6.77 -2.05
CA GLU A 208 9.90 -7.82 -1.91
C GLU A 208 8.53 -7.23 -1.54
N ARG A 209 8.51 -6.28 -0.59
CA ARG A 209 7.28 -5.59 -0.18
C ARG A 209 6.73 -4.71 -1.29
N VAL A 210 7.60 -4.07 -2.08
CA VAL A 210 7.19 -3.23 -3.21
C VAL A 210 6.61 -4.10 -4.33
N ILE A 211 7.22 -5.24 -4.65
CA ILE A 211 6.69 -6.18 -5.65
C ILE A 211 5.32 -6.71 -5.21
N ARG A 212 5.18 -7.13 -3.96
CA ARG A 212 3.88 -7.54 -3.40
C ARG A 212 2.86 -6.42 -3.45
N MET A 213 3.26 -5.18 -3.17
CA MET A 213 2.38 -4.01 -3.27
C MET A 213 1.88 -3.80 -4.70
N LEU A 214 2.75 -4.01 -5.70
CA LEU A 214 2.42 -3.86 -7.12
C LEU A 214 1.40 -4.90 -7.62
N GLU A 215 1.23 -6.04 -6.94
CA GLU A 215 0.16 -7.01 -7.26
C GLU A 215 -1.25 -6.42 -7.08
N GLY A 216 -1.39 -5.32 -6.35
CA GLY A 216 -2.64 -4.60 -6.16
C GLY A 216 -3.16 -3.87 -7.40
N THR A 217 -2.38 -3.80 -8.49
CA THR A 217 -2.74 -3.13 -9.73
C THR A 217 -2.29 -3.93 -10.95
N HIS A 218 -2.96 -3.72 -12.07
CA HIS A 218 -2.57 -4.30 -13.37
C HIS A 218 -1.70 -3.34 -14.21
N ARG A 219 -1.48 -2.10 -13.74
CA ARG A 219 -0.67 -1.09 -14.44
C ARG A 219 0.81 -1.44 -14.42
N ASP A 220 1.57 -0.97 -15.41
CA ASP A 220 3.00 -1.20 -15.46
C ASP A 220 3.69 -0.39 -14.33
N PRO A 221 4.64 -0.97 -13.58
CA PRO A 221 5.37 -0.25 -12.53
C PRO A 221 6.03 1.07 -13.00
N GLN A 222 6.34 1.18 -14.28
CA GLN A 222 6.96 2.35 -14.90
C GLN A 222 5.97 3.34 -15.50
N ASP A 223 4.66 3.04 -15.50
CA ASP A 223 3.65 3.98 -15.92
C ASP A 223 3.72 5.25 -15.06
N VAL A 224 3.81 6.39 -15.74
CA VAL A 224 3.83 7.70 -15.10
C VAL A 224 2.39 8.12 -14.83
N ILE A 225 2.04 8.22 -13.55
CA ILE A 225 0.71 8.63 -13.11
C ILE A 225 0.60 10.16 -13.08
N ALA A 226 1.63 10.83 -12.57
CA ALA A 226 1.65 12.28 -12.47
C ALA A 226 3.06 12.86 -12.34
N THR A 227 3.18 14.15 -12.64
CA THR A 227 4.30 14.98 -12.21
C THR A 227 3.89 15.74 -10.96
N VAL A 228 4.47 15.39 -9.82
CA VAL A 228 4.06 15.87 -8.49
C VAL A 228 4.82 17.16 -8.15
N PRO A 229 4.14 18.31 -8.02
CA PRO A 229 4.78 19.52 -7.53
C PRO A 229 5.06 19.40 -6.01
N PRO A 230 5.93 20.24 -5.42
CA PRO A 230 6.65 21.37 -6.01
C PRO A 230 7.89 21.05 -6.86
N ASN A 231 8.61 19.96 -6.59
CA ASN A 231 9.86 19.64 -7.29
C ASN A 231 9.63 19.05 -8.69
N MET A 232 8.37 18.96 -9.14
CA MET A 232 7.98 18.31 -10.40
C MET A 232 8.52 16.88 -10.49
N GLY A 233 8.44 16.14 -9.37
CA GLY A 233 8.91 14.78 -9.27
C GLY A 233 7.99 13.82 -10.03
N ILE A 234 8.56 12.96 -10.86
CA ILE A 234 7.79 11.96 -11.61
C ILE A 234 7.31 10.85 -10.67
N ALA A 235 6.01 10.72 -10.49
CA ALA A 235 5.35 9.63 -9.76
C ALA A 235 4.98 8.50 -10.72
N THR A 236 5.82 7.48 -10.75
CA THR A 236 5.49 6.20 -11.38
C THR A 236 4.67 5.32 -10.43
N VAL A 237 3.99 4.31 -10.97
CA VAL A 237 3.30 3.29 -10.15
C VAL A 237 4.24 2.67 -9.11
N GLU A 238 5.49 2.37 -9.48
CA GLU A 238 6.53 1.89 -8.55
C GLU A 238 6.77 2.85 -7.39
N LYS A 239 6.95 4.14 -7.65
CA LYS A 239 7.19 5.14 -6.59
C LYS A 239 5.99 5.35 -5.70
N ILE A 240 4.78 5.24 -6.26
CA ILE A 240 3.53 5.26 -5.50
C ILE A 240 3.48 4.03 -4.58
N ALA A 241 3.79 2.84 -5.10
CA ALA A 241 3.85 1.60 -4.33
C ALA A 241 4.88 1.67 -3.19
N ILE A 242 6.08 2.22 -3.43
CA ILE A 242 7.10 2.44 -2.39
C ILE A 242 6.53 3.28 -1.23
N ASN A 243 5.85 4.39 -1.52
CA ASN A 243 5.26 5.24 -0.49
C ASN A 243 4.03 4.61 0.18
N ALA A 244 3.25 3.82 -0.55
CA ALA A 244 2.15 3.03 0.00
C ALA A 244 2.66 1.97 0.99
N VAL A 245 3.78 1.30 0.68
CA VAL A 245 4.44 0.38 1.62
C VAL A 245 4.87 1.15 2.86
N MET A 246 5.57 2.28 2.70
CA MET A 246 6.00 3.12 3.83
C MET A 246 4.85 3.56 4.75
N ALA A 247 3.69 3.87 4.16
CA ALA A 247 2.48 4.22 4.90
C ALA A 247 1.86 3.05 5.68
N GLY A 248 2.21 1.80 5.32
CA GLY A 248 1.62 0.58 5.84
C GLY A 248 0.38 0.12 5.08
N CYS A 249 0.17 0.55 3.84
CA CYS A 249 -0.93 0.05 3.00
C CYS A 249 -0.85 -1.46 2.80
N LYS A 250 -1.97 -2.05 2.37
CA LYS A 250 -1.99 -3.37 1.73
C LYS A 250 -2.09 -3.21 0.20
N PRO A 251 -1.72 -4.24 -0.59
CA PRO A 251 -1.78 -4.19 -2.05
C PRO A 251 -3.15 -3.75 -2.58
N GLU A 252 -4.24 -4.28 -2.01
CA GLU A 252 -5.61 -3.96 -2.43
C GLU A 252 -5.99 -2.48 -2.27
N TYR A 253 -5.22 -1.68 -1.53
CA TYR A 253 -5.45 -0.23 -1.37
C TYR A 253 -4.77 0.60 -2.45
N LEU A 254 -3.78 0.03 -3.15
CA LEU A 254 -2.94 0.75 -4.12
C LEU A 254 -3.74 1.45 -5.23
N PRO A 255 -4.79 0.84 -5.82
CA PRO A 255 -5.63 1.52 -6.81
C PRO A 255 -6.24 2.84 -6.31
N VAL A 256 -6.67 2.89 -5.05
CA VAL A 256 -7.24 4.10 -4.44
C VAL A 256 -6.17 5.18 -4.31
N VAL A 257 -4.95 4.79 -3.91
CA VAL A 257 -3.81 5.72 -3.80
C VAL A 257 -3.42 6.27 -5.17
N ILE A 258 -3.39 5.44 -6.21
CA ILE A 258 -3.10 5.87 -7.60
C ILE A 258 -4.14 6.91 -8.05
N ALA A 259 -5.43 6.60 -7.92
CA ALA A 259 -6.51 7.52 -8.29
C ALA A 259 -6.47 8.82 -7.48
N ALA A 260 -6.07 8.76 -6.22
CA ALA A 260 -5.89 9.94 -5.38
C ALA A 260 -4.74 10.84 -5.86
N VAL A 261 -3.63 10.25 -6.31
CA VAL A 261 -2.51 11.00 -6.93
C VAL A 261 -2.99 11.67 -8.23
N GLU A 262 -3.72 10.94 -9.09
CA GLU A 262 -4.33 11.50 -10.30
C GLU A 262 -5.32 12.63 -10.01
N ALA A 263 -5.99 12.61 -8.85
CA ALA A 263 -6.95 13.63 -8.47
C ALA A 263 -6.27 14.92 -7.98
N VAL A 264 -5.22 14.79 -7.15
CA VAL A 264 -4.54 15.97 -6.56
C VAL A 264 -3.55 16.62 -7.52
N CYS A 265 -2.95 15.86 -8.44
CA CYS A 265 -1.99 16.37 -9.42
C CYS A 265 -2.66 16.90 -10.69
N THR A 266 -3.68 17.74 -10.50
CA THR A 266 -4.43 18.43 -11.55
C THR A 266 -4.28 19.94 -11.39
N ASP A 267 -4.47 20.68 -12.48
CA ASP A 267 -4.47 22.14 -12.43
C ASP A 267 -5.67 22.65 -11.60
N GLU A 268 -6.80 21.95 -11.67
CA GLU A 268 -8.02 22.29 -10.93
C GLU A 268 -7.87 22.09 -9.41
N PHE A 269 -7.26 20.98 -8.97
CA PHE A 269 -7.02 20.78 -7.54
C PHE A 269 -5.80 21.57 -7.04
N ASN A 270 -4.78 21.77 -7.87
CA ASN A 270 -3.60 22.56 -7.56
C ASN A 270 -2.93 22.16 -6.22
N ILE A 271 -2.43 20.93 -6.11
CA ILE A 271 -1.78 20.45 -4.87
C ILE A 271 -0.55 21.29 -4.46
N HIS A 272 0.09 21.99 -5.41
CA HIS A 272 1.14 22.96 -5.09
C HIS A 272 0.61 24.08 -4.18
N GLY A 273 -0.49 24.73 -4.59
CA GLY A 273 -1.13 25.78 -3.79
C GLY A 273 -1.58 25.30 -2.41
N VAL A 274 -2.19 24.11 -2.35
CA VAL A 274 -2.62 23.47 -1.08
C VAL A 274 -1.45 23.23 -0.13
N THR A 275 -0.25 22.94 -0.66
CA THR A 275 0.91 22.64 0.18
C THR A 275 1.73 23.90 0.52
N ALA A 276 1.80 24.86 -0.41
CA ALA A 276 2.55 26.11 -0.23
C ALA A 276 1.78 27.18 0.57
N THR A 277 0.48 27.00 0.80
CA THR A 277 -0.33 27.95 1.56
C THR A 277 0.08 28.05 3.02
N THR A 278 0.00 29.26 3.56
CA THR A 278 0.18 29.54 4.99
C THR A 278 -1.03 29.13 5.83
N MET A 279 -2.17 28.80 5.22
CA MET A 279 -3.45 28.52 5.90
C MET A 279 -3.62 27.06 6.36
N GLY A 280 -2.56 26.24 6.37
CA GLY A 280 -2.67 24.91 6.99
C GLY A 280 -3.44 23.86 6.18
N ALA A 281 -3.70 24.07 4.89
CA ALA A 281 -4.60 23.23 4.12
C ALA A 281 -4.13 21.77 4.00
N ALA A 282 -5.07 20.84 4.10
CA ALA A 282 -4.89 19.40 4.01
C ALA A 282 -5.80 18.84 2.91
N THR A 283 -5.37 17.72 2.30
CA THR A 283 -6.25 16.95 1.42
C THR A 283 -7.12 16.04 2.27
N VAL A 284 -8.44 16.19 2.13
CA VAL A 284 -9.44 15.29 2.70
C VAL A 284 -9.99 14.44 1.58
N MET A 285 -10.02 13.12 1.79
CA MET A 285 -10.45 12.15 0.78
C MET A 285 -11.76 11.48 1.22
N VAL A 286 -12.76 11.50 0.35
CA VAL A 286 -13.98 10.71 0.48
C VAL A 286 -13.95 9.61 -0.58
N VAL A 287 -14.17 8.36 -0.17
CA VAL A 287 -14.21 7.20 -1.07
C VAL A 287 -15.63 6.65 -1.14
N ASN A 288 -16.06 6.36 -2.37
CA ASN A 288 -17.39 5.87 -2.71
C ASN A 288 -17.33 4.59 -3.54
N GLY A 289 -18.45 3.87 -3.56
CA GLY A 289 -18.69 2.71 -4.42
C GLY A 289 -18.14 1.38 -3.88
N PRO A 290 -18.21 0.31 -4.70
CA PRO A 290 -17.95 -1.07 -4.28
C PRO A 290 -16.56 -1.34 -3.67
N VAL A 291 -15.57 -0.48 -3.96
CA VAL A 291 -14.22 -0.59 -3.38
C VAL A 291 -14.24 -0.51 -1.86
N VAL A 292 -15.17 0.26 -1.27
CA VAL A 292 -15.28 0.47 0.18
C VAL A 292 -15.40 -0.87 0.89
N ASP A 293 -16.33 -1.72 0.46
CA ASP A 293 -16.54 -3.05 1.02
C ASP A 293 -15.40 -4.00 0.65
N LYS A 294 -14.92 -3.94 -0.61
CA LYS A 294 -13.86 -4.82 -1.12
C LYS A 294 -12.57 -4.73 -0.30
N ILE A 295 -12.20 -3.53 0.14
CA ILE A 295 -10.96 -3.31 0.90
C ILE A 295 -11.19 -3.09 2.40
N GLY A 296 -12.44 -3.19 2.85
CA GLY A 296 -12.83 -3.04 4.24
C GLY A 296 -12.59 -1.64 4.80
N MET A 297 -12.87 -0.58 4.03
CA MET A 297 -12.88 0.79 4.54
C MET A 297 -14.02 0.97 5.56
N ASN A 298 -13.80 1.84 6.55
CA ASN A 298 -14.80 2.15 7.56
C ASN A 298 -15.59 3.41 7.18
N ALA A 299 -16.91 3.27 7.05
CA ALA A 299 -17.86 4.39 6.94
C ALA A 299 -18.75 4.55 8.19
N GLY A 300 -18.66 3.63 9.14
CA GLY A 300 -19.53 3.52 10.31
C GLY A 300 -18.95 4.18 11.57
N LEU A 301 -19.07 3.48 12.70
CA LEU A 301 -18.57 3.96 13.99
C LEU A 301 -17.09 4.36 13.90
N GLY A 302 -16.78 5.62 14.23
CA GLY A 302 -15.41 6.14 14.18
C GLY A 302 -14.83 6.30 12.76
N ALA A 303 -15.66 6.46 11.72
CA ALA A 303 -15.23 6.54 10.30
C ALA A 303 -14.05 7.49 10.03
N MET A 304 -13.99 8.64 10.72
CA MET A 304 -12.92 9.66 10.56
C MET A 304 -11.83 9.57 11.65
N GLY A 305 -11.84 8.50 12.45
CA GLY A 305 -10.95 8.29 13.60
C GLY A 305 -9.97 7.14 13.40
N ALA A 306 -9.36 6.71 14.51
CA ALA A 306 -8.43 5.59 14.51
C ALA A 306 -9.16 4.23 14.38
N GLY A 307 -8.40 3.18 14.01
CA GLY A 307 -8.84 1.79 14.12
C GLY A 307 -9.12 1.07 12.80
N ASN A 308 -9.20 1.78 11.67
CA ASN A 308 -9.30 1.16 10.34
C ASN A 308 -8.01 1.39 9.53
N ARG A 309 -7.37 0.30 9.09
CA ARG A 309 -6.10 0.37 8.36
C ARG A 309 -6.26 1.05 7.00
N ALA A 310 -7.31 0.75 6.22
CA ALA A 310 -7.50 1.34 4.90
C ALA A 310 -7.66 2.87 5.00
N ASN A 311 -8.60 3.34 5.83
CA ASN A 311 -8.80 4.78 6.08
C ASN A 311 -7.50 5.47 6.51
N ALA A 312 -6.74 4.83 7.42
CA ALA A 312 -5.52 5.42 7.95
C ALA A 312 -4.39 5.48 6.90
N THR A 313 -4.12 4.36 6.22
CA THR A 313 -2.91 4.26 5.40
C THR A 313 -3.07 4.88 4.03
N ILE A 314 -4.29 4.93 3.46
CA ILE A 314 -4.52 5.55 2.13
C ILE A 314 -4.22 7.06 2.18
N GLY A 315 -4.80 7.78 3.15
CA GLY A 315 -4.54 9.21 3.32
C GLY A 315 -3.07 9.51 3.62
N ARG A 316 -2.44 8.65 4.44
CA ARG A 316 -1.01 8.76 4.76
C ARG A 316 -0.11 8.49 3.56
N ALA A 317 -0.43 7.50 2.74
CA ALA A 317 0.31 7.18 1.52
C ALA A 317 0.32 8.37 0.55
N LEU A 318 -0.83 9.00 0.32
CA LEU A 318 -0.91 10.21 -0.50
C LEU A 318 0.00 11.32 0.03
N ARG A 319 0.06 11.49 1.35
CA ARG A 319 0.94 12.48 1.99
C ARG A 319 2.41 12.17 1.86
N LEU A 320 2.80 10.92 2.04
CA LEU A 320 4.18 10.50 1.79
C LEU A 320 4.56 10.69 0.33
N ILE A 321 3.66 10.45 -0.63
CA ILE A 321 3.93 10.69 -2.06
C ILE A 321 4.17 12.17 -2.35
N ILE A 322 3.28 13.06 -1.90
CA ILE A 322 3.44 14.52 -2.07
C ILE A 322 4.75 15.00 -1.43
N ARG A 323 5.09 14.45 -0.26
CA ARG A 323 6.29 14.81 0.47
C ARG A 323 7.58 14.28 -0.19
N ASN A 324 7.65 12.98 -0.47
CA ASN A 324 8.87 12.28 -0.88
C ASN A 324 9.11 12.34 -2.40
N VAL A 325 8.06 12.34 -3.21
CA VAL A 325 8.15 12.51 -4.66
C VAL A 325 8.07 13.99 -5.03
N GLY A 326 7.09 14.71 -4.47
CA GLY A 326 6.91 16.14 -4.73
C GLY A 326 7.92 17.04 -4.01
N GLY A 327 8.56 16.58 -2.94
CA GLY A 327 9.52 17.36 -2.16
C GLY A 327 8.88 18.33 -1.16
N ALA A 328 7.61 18.14 -0.83
CA ALA A 328 6.83 19.04 0.01
C ALA A 328 7.10 18.86 1.52
N THR A 329 8.35 19.07 1.94
CA THR A 329 8.80 18.95 3.34
C THR A 329 8.48 20.20 4.17
N THR A 330 8.17 20.00 5.45
CA THR A 330 7.92 21.07 6.43
C THR A 330 9.15 21.95 6.62
N GLY A 331 8.98 23.27 6.60
CA GLY A 331 10.08 24.25 6.65
C GLY A 331 10.76 24.50 5.30
N GLY A 332 10.46 23.68 4.29
CA GLY A 332 10.82 23.88 2.89
C GLY A 332 9.69 24.54 2.10
N VAL A 333 8.95 23.74 1.35
CA VAL A 333 7.81 24.23 0.54
C VAL A 333 6.50 24.23 1.32
N GLU A 334 6.36 23.37 2.33
CA GLU A 334 5.24 23.43 3.24
C GLU A 334 5.40 24.64 4.19
N ARG A 335 4.48 25.61 4.08
CA ARG A 335 4.56 26.94 4.71
C ARG A 335 3.40 27.26 5.66
N SER A 336 2.62 26.26 6.07
CA SER A 336 1.55 26.42 7.05
C SER A 336 2.02 27.20 8.30
N VAL A 337 1.32 28.30 8.64
CA VAL A 337 1.56 29.06 9.89
C VAL A 337 1.22 28.22 11.10
N LEU A 338 0.08 27.53 11.03
CA LEU A 338 -0.30 26.43 11.90
C LEU A 338 -0.65 25.23 11.01
N GLY A 339 -0.09 24.06 11.33
CA GLY A 339 -0.46 22.81 10.68
C GLY A 339 -1.83 22.30 11.14
N ASN A 340 -2.28 21.19 10.55
CA ASN A 340 -3.52 20.52 10.92
C ASN A 340 -3.29 18.98 10.98
N PRO A 341 -3.77 18.28 12.03
CA PRO A 341 -3.68 16.81 12.11
C PRO A 341 -4.23 16.04 10.89
N MET A 342 -5.15 16.64 10.12
CA MET A 342 -5.62 16.07 8.86
C MET A 342 -4.48 15.79 7.86
N LYS A 343 -3.35 16.51 7.95
CA LYS A 343 -2.17 16.31 7.11
C LYS A 343 -1.46 14.97 7.33
N TYR A 344 -1.90 14.12 8.26
CA TYR A 344 -1.36 12.76 8.41
C TYR A 344 -2.11 11.71 7.59
N THR A 345 -3.46 11.78 7.53
CA THR A 345 -4.22 10.56 7.24
C THR A 345 -5.67 10.75 6.77
N MET A 346 -6.15 11.98 6.54
CA MET A 346 -7.60 12.22 6.44
C MET A 346 -8.27 11.61 5.18
N CYS A 347 -8.74 10.37 5.31
CA CYS A 347 -9.43 9.60 4.30
C CYS A 347 -10.50 8.73 4.95
N PHE A 348 -11.73 8.75 4.43
CA PHE A 348 -12.84 7.95 4.92
C PHE A 348 -13.81 7.60 3.79
N ALA A 349 -14.69 6.63 4.05
CA ALA A 349 -15.73 6.23 3.10
C ALA A 349 -17.07 6.88 3.44
N GLU A 350 -17.87 7.20 2.42
CA GLU A 350 -19.28 7.53 2.62
C GLU A 350 -20.07 6.27 2.96
N ASN A 351 -21.01 6.39 3.90
CA ASN A 351 -21.92 5.32 4.29
C ASN A 351 -23.17 5.36 3.40
N GLU A 352 -23.02 4.80 2.20
CA GLU A 352 -24.08 4.74 1.19
C GLU A 352 -25.28 3.92 1.66
N ALA A 353 -25.07 2.91 2.53
CA ALA A 353 -26.10 2.00 3.00
C ALA A 353 -27.17 2.67 3.89
N VAL A 354 -26.81 3.73 4.60
CA VAL A 354 -27.73 4.48 5.49
C VAL A 354 -28.05 5.87 4.97
N SER A 355 -27.45 6.28 3.85
CA SER A 355 -27.72 7.56 3.21
C SER A 355 -29.10 7.53 2.52
N PRO A 356 -29.97 8.52 2.76
CA PRO A 356 -31.24 8.66 2.03
C PRO A 356 -31.04 9.34 0.66
N TRP A 357 -29.80 9.66 0.32
CA TRP A 357 -29.44 10.46 -0.84
C TRP A 357 -28.55 9.69 -1.79
N GLU A 358 -28.50 10.16 -3.04
CA GLU A 358 -27.49 9.70 -3.98
C GLU A 358 -26.08 9.89 -3.37
N PRO A 359 -25.20 8.89 -3.53
CA PRO A 359 -23.80 9.00 -3.11
C PRO A 359 -23.07 10.15 -3.82
N LEU A 360 -22.02 10.67 -3.18
CA LEU A 360 -21.26 11.81 -3.69
C LEU A 360 -20.73 11.61 -5.11
N HIS A 361 -20.29 10.40 -5.47
CA HIS A 361 -19.79 10.14 -6.82
C HIS A 361 -20.91 10.19 -7.87
N VAL A 362 -22.11 9.73 -7.53
CA VAL A 362 -23.27 9.79 -8.43
C VAL A 362 -23.71 11.22 -8.66
N GLU A 363 -23.78 12.05 -7.60
CA GLU A 363 -24.02 13.49 -7.72
C GLU A 363 -22.99 14.20 -8.62
N ARG A 364 -21.78 13.65 -8.72
CA ARG A 364 -20.69 14.16 -9.56
C ARG A 364 -20.65 13.57 -10.97
N GLY A 365 -21.68 12.81 -11.35
CA GLY A 365 -21.86 12.28 -12.71
C GLY A 365 -21.16 10.96 -12.99
N PHE A 366 -20.73 10.24 -11.94
CA PHE A 366 -20.26 8.86 -12.08
C PHE A 366 -21.40 7.87 -11.94
N GLU A 367 -21.21 6.66 -12.45
CA GLU A 367 -22.22 5.60 -12.34
C GLU A 367 -22.23 4.99 -10.93
N ALA A 368 -23.38 4.47 -10.48
CA ALA A 368 -23.52 3.92 -9.13
C ALA A 368 -22.53 2.78 -8.83
N GLN A 369 -22.19 1.97 -9.83
CA GLN A 369 -21.22 0.87 -9.72
C GLN A 369 -19.75 1.32 -9.73
N ASP A 370 -19.49 2.59 -10.06
CA ASP A 370 -18.12 3.10 -10.12
C ASP A 370 -17.58 3.30 -8.71
N SER A 371 -16.35 2.85 -8.49
CA SER A 371 -15.59 3.23 -7.30
C SER A 371 -14.87 4.54 -7.58
N VAL A 372 -15.00 5.53 -6.69
CA VAL A 372 -14.51 6.90 -6.93
C VAL A 372 -13.87 7.43 -5.66
N VAL A 373 -12.79 8.19 -5.83
CA VAL A 373 -12.21 9.03 -4.79
C VAL A 373 -12.45 10.50 -5.13
N THR A 374 -13.00 11.24 -4.17
CA THR A 374 -13.14 12.70 -4.25
C THR A 374 -12.18 13.35 -3.25
N VAL A 375 -11.39 14.31 -3.74
CA VAL A 375 -10.41 15.04 -2.94
C VAL A 375 -10.86 16.49 -2.72
N PHE A 376 -10.69 16.95 -1.48
CA PHE A 376 -11.01 18.30 -1.05
C PHE A 376 -9.81 18.98 -0.40
N ALA A 377 -9.66 20.29 -0.62
CA ALA A 377 -8.69 21.11 0.11
C ALA A 377 -9.37 21.76 1.33
N MET A 378 -8.98 21.34 2.54
CA MET A 378 -9.63 21.74 3.79
C MET A 378 -8.61 22.30 4.78
N THR A 379 -8.95 23.40 5.44
CA THR A 379 -8.07 24.10 6.40
C THR A 379 -8.39 23.74 7.85
N GLY A 380 -9.60 23.25 8.12
CA GLY A 380 -10.07 22.91 9.46
C GLY A 380 -11.01 21.71 9.48
N GLY A 381 -11.09 21.03 10.63
CA GLY A 381 -12.02 19.94 10.89
C GLY A 381 -11.38 18.59 11.25
N PRO A 382 -12.20 17.56 11.54
CA PRO A 382 -13.65 17.65 11.65
C PRO A 382 -14.08 18.45 12.89
N VAL A 383 -14.92 19.48 12.71
CA VAL A 383 -15.53 20.24 13.80
C VAL A 383 -16.88 19.61 14.11
N HIS A 384 -17.09 19.16 15.35
CA HIS A 384 -18.35 18.55 15.75
C HIS A 384 -19.49 19.58 15.86
N LEU A 385 -20.59 19.28 15.18
CA LEU A 385 -21.85 20.00 15.21
C LEU A 385 -22.82 19.22 16.10
N VAL A 386 -23.03 19.72 17.31
CA VAL A 386 -23.76 19.02 18.38
C VAL A 386 -25.20 19.52 18.47
N ASP A 387 -26.16 18.65 18.18
CA ASP A 387 -27.58 18.93 18.41
C ASP A 387 -28.34 17.66 18.78
N GLN A 388 -28.46 17.42 20.09
CA GLN A 388 -29.19 16.28 20.62
C GLN A 388 -30.70 16.54 20.83
N THR A 389 -31.17 17.77 20.59
CA THR A 389 -32.49 18.23 21.05
C THR A 389 -33.47 18.46 19.91
N SER A 390 -33.01 18.76 18.70
CA SER A 390 -33.90 18.87 17.53
C SER A 390 -34.71 17.59 17.29
N ARG A 391 -35.98 17.80 16.94
CA ARG A 391 -36.96 16.73 16.65
C ARG A 391 -37.65 16.90 15.31
N LYS A 392 -37.46 18.04 14.64
CA LYS A 392 -38.03 18.33 13.31
C LYS A 392 -36.91 18.49 12.27
N PRO A 393 -37.18 18.19 10.99
CA PRO A 393 -36.17 18.28 9.93
C PRO A 393 -35.51 19.67 9.80
N ASP A 394 -36.29 20.74 9.69
CA ASP A 394 -35.74 22.10 9.50
C ASP A 394 -35.07 22.68 10.75
N GLN A 395 -35.34 22.08 11.93
CA GLN A 395 -34.62 22.43 13.16
C GLN A 395 -33.19 21.90 13.08
N ILE A 396 -33.02 20.60 12.82
CA ILE A 396 -31.68 20.01 12.75
C ILE A 396 -30.88 20.57 11.56
N ALA A 397 -31.52 20.75 10.40
CA ALA A 397 -30.88 21.40 9.25
C ALA A 397 -30.43 22.83 9.57
N GLY A 398 -31.23 23.57 10.35
CA GLY A 398 -30.87 24.89 10.85
C GLY A 398 -29.66 24.86 11.79
N SER A 399 -29.61 23.93 12.74
CA SER A 399 -28.49 23.75 13.65
C SER A 399 -27.19 23.36 12.94
N LEU A 400 -27.28 22.51 11.91
CA LEU A 400 -26.12 22.20 11.05
C LEU A 400 -25.63 23.46 10.30
N GLY A 401 -26.54 24.28 9.79
CA GLY A 401 -26.20 25.57 9.18
C GLY A 401 -25.55 26.55 10.15
N GLN A 402 -26.07 26.67 11.38
CA GLN A 402 -25.45 27.49 12.43
C GLN A 402 -24.04 27.00 12.77
N GLY A 403 -23.80 25.68 12.74
CA GLY A 403 -22.48 25.11 12.90
C GLY A 403 -21.47 25.54 11.82
N LEU A 404 -21.94 25.63 10.58
CA LEU A 404 -21.14 26.07 9.43
C LEU A 404 -20.84 27.58 9.42
N GLU A 405 -21.46 28.37 10.31
CA GLU A 405 -21.08 29.78 10.51
C GLU A 405 -19.62 29.93 10.94
N GLY A 406 -19.04 28.90 11.57
CA GLY A 406 -17.64 28.86 11.98
C GLY A 406 -16.64 28.62 10.84
N VAL A 407 -17.09 28.47 9.58
CA VAL A 407 -16.17 28.43 8.44
C VAL A 407 -15.56 29.84 8.27
N PHE A 408 -14.31 29.99 8.71
CA PHE A 408 -13.66 31.29 8.92
C PHE A 408 -14.43 32.18 9.93
N LEU A 409 -14.09 33.47 9.99
CA LEU A 409 -14.72 34.41 10.90
C LEU A 409 -16.19 34.67 10.51
N PRO A 410 -17.10 34.90 11.49
CA PRO A 410 -18.49 35.29 11.20
C PRO A 410 -18.65 36.61 10.41
N LYS A 411 -17.61 37.46 10.33
CA LYS A 411 -17.62 38.65 9.47
C LYS A 411 -17.30 38.36 8.00
N MET A 412 -17.03 37.09 7.65
CA MET A 412 -16.69 36.65 6.30
C MET A 412 -17.87 35.84 5.75
N HIS A 413 -18.64 36.46 4.86
CA HIS A 413 -19.83 35.89 4.20
C HIS A 413 -19.72 36.01 2.69
N ASN A 414 -20.62 35.33 1.98
CA ASN A 414 -20.63 35.23 0.53
C ASN A 414 -19.29 34.68 0.00
N LEU A 415 -18.76 33.66 0.69
CA LEU A 415 -17.44 33.10 0.41
C LEU A 415 -17.52 31.99 -0.64
N PRO A 416 -16.73 32.06 -1.72
CA PRO A 416 -16.52 30.93 -2.61
C PRO A 416 -15.50 29.98 -1.98
N ILE A 417 -15.92 29.21 -0.98
CA ILE A 417 -15.08 28.24 -0.26
C ILE A 417 -15.89 26.98 0.00
N ASP A 418 -15.27 25.83 -0.24
CA ASP A 418 -15.92 24.55 0.01
C ASP A 418 -16.18 24.33 1.51
N ALA A 419 -17.24 23.62 1.83
CA ALA A 419 -17.47 23.00 3.13
C ALA A 419 -17.91 21.57 2.89
N LEU A 420 -17.30 20.62 3.61
CA LEU A 420 -17.72 19.23 3.59
C LEU A 420 -18.45 18.91 4.89
N LEU A 421 -19.77 18.83 4.81
CA LEU A 421 -20.66 18.42 5.89
C LEU A 421 -20.81 16.90 5.90
N VAL A 422 -20.38 16.28 6.99
CA VAL A 422 -20.53 14.84 7.26
C VAL A 422 -21.70 14.66 8.24
N VAL A 423 -22.82 14.19 7.72
CA VAL A 423 -24.05 13.98 8.50
C VAL A 423 -24.05 12.60 9.12
N CYS A 424 -24.25 12.52 10.44
CA CYS A 424 -24.34 11.24 11.13
C CYS A 424 -25.73 10.58 10.91
N PRO A 425 -25.82 9.24 11.01
CA PRO A 425 -27.08 8.51 10.82
C PRO A 425 -28.25 9.00 11.70
N GLU A 426 -28.01 9.42 12.95
CA GLU A 426 -29.11 9.93 13.80
C GLU A 426 -29.67 11.28 13.31
N HIS A 427 -28.82 12.16 12.76
CA HIS A 427 -29.30 13.40 12.15
C HIS A 427 -30.07 13.11 10.85
N ILE A 428 -29.66 12.09 10.07
CA ILE A 428 -30.44 11.59 8.93
C ILE A 428 -31.84 11.14 9.35
N GLN A 429 -31.96 10.35 10.43
CA GLN A 429 -33.26 9.93 10.96
C GLN A 429 -34.13 11.13 11.35
N THR A 430 -33.52 12.16 11.95
CA THR A 430 -34.23 13.39 12.33
C THR A 430 -34.66 14.21 11.11
N LEU A 431 -33.81 14.29 10.07
CA LEU A 431 -34.12 14.97 8.81
C LEU A 431 -35.26 14.31 8.05
N THR A 432 -35.41 12.99 8.18
CA THR A 432 -36.37 12.19 7.39
C THR A 432 -37.64 11.81 8.15
N VAL A 433 -37.80 12.26 9.41
CA VAL A 433 -38.93 11.89 10.28
C VAL A 433 -40.31 12.28 9.72
N ASP A 434 -40.39 13.38 8.97
CA ASP A 434 -41.63 13.88 8.34
C ASP A 434 -41.75 13.46 6.85
N GLY A 435 -40.88 12.56 6.38
CA GLY A 435 -40.80 12.11 4.98
C GLY A 435 -39.48 12.47 4.29
N PRO A 436 -39.39 12.32 2.95
CA PRO A 436 -38.17 12.59 2.20
C PRO A 436 -37.64 14.01 2.41
N TYR A 437 -36.33 14.13 2.66
CA TYR A 437 -35.64 15.40 2.82
C TYR A 437 -34.43 15.41 1.88
N SER A 438 -34.39 16.31 0.89
CA SER A 438 -33.32 16.32 -0.11
C SER A 438 -32.04 17.04 0.37
N LYS A 439 -30.89 16.70 -0.22
CA LYS A 439 -29.63 17.45 -0.02
C LYS A 439 -29.80 18.92 -0.39
N ASP A 440 -30.54 19.23 -1.46
CA ASP A 440 -30.79 20.61 -1.86
C ASP A 440 -31.62 21.39 -0.84
N ARG A 441 -32.63 20.77 -0.21
CA ARG A 441 -33.35 21.40 0.90
C ARG A 441 -32.43 21.65 2.10
N LEU A 442 -31.47 20.77 2.36
CA LEU A 442 -30.47 20.97 3.42
C LEU A 442 -29.57 22.17 3.08
N ARG A 443 -29.05 22.24 1.85
CA ARG A 443 -28.26 23.39 1.35
C ARG A 443 -29.04 24.69 1.45
N ASP A 444 -30.33 24.69 1.07
CA ASP A 444 -31.22 25.86 1.16
C ASP A 444 -31.37 26.33 2.59
N ARG A 445 -31.64 25.39 3.50
CA ARG A 445 -31.82 25.71 4.90
C ARG A 445 -30.54 26.27 5.51
N ILE A 446 -29.37 25.73 5.15
CA ILE A 446 -28.06 26.25 5.57
C ILE A 446 -27.86 27.70 5.09
N GLN A 447 -28.13 27.98 3.81
CA GLN A 447 -28.00 29.34 3.28
C GLN A 447 -28.98 30.31 3.97
N GLU A 448 -30.21 29.88 4.23
CA GLU A 448 -31.22 30.69 4.92
C GLU A 448 -30.80 31.05 6.35
N VAL A 449 -30.38 30.07 7.16
CA VAL A 449 -30.06 30.31 8.58
C VAL A 449 -28.74 31.03 8.81
N THR A 450 -27.83 30.98 7.83
CA THR A 450 -26.57 31.73 7.86
C THR A 450 -26.69 33.12 7.23
N ALA A 451 -27.82 33.46 6.63
CA ALA A 451 -28.02 34.79 6.04
C ALA A 451 -27.99 35.88 7.13
N ARG A 452 -27.06 36.83 6.99
CA ARG A 452 -26.92 37.99 7.90
C ARG A 452 -26.81 39.29 7.10
N PRO A 453 -27.30 40.42 7.62
CA PRO A 453 -27.10 41.71 6.98
C PRO A 453 -25.62 42.03 6.76
N LEU A 454 -25.26 42.61 5.61
CA LEU A 454 -23.89 43.06 5.33
C LEU A 454 -23.35 44.03 6.38
N SER A 455 -24.22 44.74 7.10
CA SER A 455 -23.84 45.59 8.24
C SER A 455 -23.12 44.84 9.36
N GLU A 456 -23.41 43.54 9.57
CA GLU A 456 -22.74 42.73 10.60
C GLU A 456 -21.30 42.34 10.21
N MET A 457 -20.96 42.48 8.92
CA MET A 457 -19.62 42.19 8.40
C MET A 457 -18.73 43.43 8.36
N VAL A 458 -19.23 44.60 8.77
CA VAL A 458 -18.45 45.84 8.80
C VAL A 458 -17.44 45.81 9.95
N GLN A 459 -16.23 46.30 9.69
CA GLN A 459 -15.21 46.49 10.72
C GLN A 459 -15.74 47.39 11.84
N ASP A 460 -15.45 47.04 13.09
CA ASP A 460 -15.87 47.78 14.27
C ASP A 460 -14.79 47.75 15.36
N ASP A 461 -15.09 48.34 16.51
CA ASP A 461 -14.19 48.41 17.66
C ASP A 461 -13.83 47.03 18.25
N HIS A 462 -14.60 46.00 17.95
CA HIS A 462 -14.36 44.63 18.43
C HIS A 462 -13.50 43.83 17.45
N SER A 463 -13.66 44.06 16.15
CA SER A 463 -12.97 43.32 15.09
C SER A 463 -12.72 44.18 13.85
N GLY A 464 -11.44 44.29 13.50
CA GLY A 464 -10.96 44.89 12.24
C GLY A 464 -11.04 43.95 11.02
N ALA A 465 -11.81 42.87 11.08
CA ALA A 465 -12.03 41.97 9.94
C ALA A 465 -13.33 42.32 9.19
N GLY A 466 -13.43 41.90 7.92
CA GLY A 466 -14.63 42.11 7.09
C GLY A 466 -14.56 43.38 6.22
N ILE A 467 -15.72 44.01 6.01
CA ILE A 467 -15.91 45.17 5.13
C ILE A 467 -15.31 46.43 5.80
N PRO A 468 -14.35 47.12 5.16
CA PRO A 468 -13.81 48.38 5.68
C PRO A 468 -14.90 49.44 5.89
N VAL A 469 -14.79 50.23 6.97
CA VAL A 469 -15.79 51.28 7.30
C VAL A 469 -16.01 52.24 6.13
N ALA A 470 -14.95 52.67 5.45
CA ALA A 470 -15.02 53.54 4.28
C ALA A 470 -15.76 52.90 3.08
N ASP A 471 -15.74 51.57 2.97
CA ASP A 471 -16.47 50.84 1.92
C ASP A 471 -17.95 50.74 2.28
N ALA A 472 -18.25 50.46 3.55
CA ALA A 472 -19.60 50.42 4.09
C ALA A 472 -20.32 51.77 3.94
N GLU A 473 -19.64 52.89 4.22
CA GLU A 473 -20.16 54.25 4.00
C GLU A 473 -20.53 54.50 2.53
N ARG A 474 -19.70 54.01 1.58
CA ARG A 474 -19.97 54.11 0.14
C ARG A 474 -21.13 53.22 -0.31
N MET A 475 -21.29 52.05 0.29
CA MET A 475 -22.39 51.12 0.01
C MET A 475 -23.75 51.69 0.44
N GLY A 476 -23.77 52.45 1.53
CA GLY A 476 -24.98 53.05 2.09
C GLY A 476 -25.89 52.05 2.82
N PRO A 477 -26.89 52.56 3.57
CA PRO A 477 -27.69 51.74 4.49
C PRO A 477 -28.55 50.69 3.79
N GLU A 478 -29.05 50.97 2.59
CA GLU A 478 -29.87 50.02 1.83
C GLU A 478 -29.08 48.77 1.42
N LYS A 479 -27.85 48.97 0.92
CA LYS A 479 -26.97 47.86 0.55
C LYS A 479 -26.53 47.08 1.78
N LEU A 480 -26.20 47.77 2.88
CA LEU A 480 -25.80 47.13 4.14
C LEU A 480 -26.92 46.30 4.80
N ALA A 481 -28.18 46.59 4.53
CA ALA A 481 -29.32 45.80 5.01
C ALA A 481 -29.53 44.50 4.22
N GLN A 482 -28.87 44.31 3.07
CA GLN A 482 -29.02 43.09 2.28
C GLN A 482 -28.42 41.89 3.01
N LEU A 483 -29.13 40.77 2.97
CA LEU A 483 -28.69 39.53 3.59
C LEU A 483 -27.66 38.82 2.71
N ALA A 484 -26.54 38.46 3.31
CA ALA A 484 -25.51 37.63 2.71
C ALA A 484 -25.44 36.29 3.46
N PRO A 485 -25.67 35.15 2.79
CA PRO A 485 -25.45 33.85 3.40
C PRO A 485 -23.95 33.56 3.55
N LYS A 486 -23.61 32.50 4.30
CA LYS A 486 -22.20 32.18 4.58
C LYS A 486 -21.40 31.89 3.31
N PHE A 487 -21.97 31.05 2.46
CA PHE A 487 -21.34 30.58 1.22
C PHE A 487 -21.89 31.34 0.03
N ALA A 488 -21.05 31.61 -0.98
CA ALA A 488 -21.45 32.30 -2.20
C ALA A 488 -22.50 31.55 -3.03
N GLY A 489 -22.66 30.24 -2.79
CA GLY A 489 -23.53 29.35 -3.54
C GLY A 489 -23.71 28.00 -2.84
N LYS A 490 -24.68 27.21 -3.30
CA LYS A 490 -25.01 25.90 -2.73
C LYS A 490 -23.98 24.83 -3.14
N GLU A 491 -23.36 25.03 -4.30
CA GLU A 491 -22.32 24.19 -4.90
C GLU A 491 -21.07 24.05 -4.02
N TYR A 492 -20.88 24.99 -3.09
CA TYR A 492 -19.79 24.95 -2.12
C TYR A 492 -20.10 24.12 -0.88
N ILE A 493 -21.33 23.63 -0.73
CA ILE A 493 -21.78 22.84 0.42
C ILE A 493 -21.89 21.37 -0.02
N HIS A 494 -20.82 20.61 0.24
CA HIS A 494 -20.71 19.19 -0.05
C HIS A 494 -21.27 18.39 1.14
N ILE A 495 -22.10 17.40 0.87
CA ILE A 495 -22.82 16.66 1.93
C ILE A 495 -22.63 15.17 1.71
N VAL A 496 -22.11 14.49 2.74
CA VAL A 496 -21.93 13.04 2.78
C VAL A 496 -22.46 12.49 4.09
N VAL A 497 -22.74 11.19 4.13
CA VAL A 497 -23.16 10.49 5.35
C VAL A 497 -22.03 9.60 5.83
N ALA A 498 -21.68 9.66 7.12
CA ALA A 498 -20.76 8.71 7.75
C ALA A 498 -20.92 8.76 9.27
N GLY A 499 -20.46 7.72 9.96
CA GLY A 499 -20.53 7.64 11.42
C GLY A 499 -21.37 6.48 11.92
N GLY A 500 -21.45 6.35 13.25
CA GLY A 500 -22.23 5.30 13.91
C GLY A 500 -23.69 5.68 14.12
N ASP A 501 -24.51 4.68 14.43
CA ASP A 501 -25.97 4.82 14.61
C ASP A 501 -26.38 5.45 15.95
N ALA A 502 -25.40 5.83 16.78
CA ALA A 502 -25.62 6.41 18.10
C ALA A 502 -24.85 7.73 18.25
N GLY A 503 -25.53 8.76 18.73
CA GLY A 503 -25.02 10.10 18.95
C GLY A 503 -25.41 11.10 17.86
N LYS A 504 -26.02 12.21 18.27
CA LYS A 504 -26.36 13.35 17.40
C LYS A 504 -25.21 14.34 17.26
N PHE A 505 -24.14 13.87 16.61
CA PHE A 505 -22.89 14.59 16.40
C PHE A 505 -22.47 14.48 14.93
N SER A 506 -22.95 15.38 14.09
CA SER A 506 -22.40 15.55 12.73
C SER A 506 -21.10 16.34 12.80
N SER A 507 -20.37 16.40 11.69
CA SER A 507 -19.13 17.17 11.63
C SER A 507 -19.02 17.96 10.34
N ALA A 508 -18.23 19.03 10.36
CA ALA A 508 -17.89 19.78 9.17
C ALA A 508 -16.38 19.92 9.01
N PHE A 509 -15.93 19.89 7.76
CA PHE A 509 -14.62 20.38 7.35
C PHE A 509 -14.76 21.75 6.70
N HIS A 510 -13.84 22.65 7.04
CA HIS A 510 -13.81 24.03 6.56
C HIS A 510 -12.83 24.12 5.40
N GLY A 511 -13.29 24.62 4.25
CA GLY A 511 -12.49 24.64 3.03
C GLY A 511 -11.34 25.63 3.03
N TRP A 512 -10.54 25.50 1.98
CA TRP A 512 -9.63 26.52 1.51
C TRP A 512 -10.32 27.40 0.44
N ALA A 513 -9.60 28.40 -0.09
CA ALA A 513 -10.06 29.15 -1.26
C ALA A 513 -10.34 28.19 -2.43
N THR A 514 -11.42 28.43 -3.19
CA THR A 514 -11.77 27.65 -4.38
C THR A 514 -11.76 28.50 -5.66
N GLY A 515 -11.93 27.85 -6.81
CA GLY A 515 -11.92 28.50 -8.13
C GLY A 515 -10.52 28.87 -8.63
N GLU A 516 -10.43 29.86 -9.51
CA GLU A 516 -9.18 30.27 -10.19
C GLU A 516 -8.04 30.65 -9.23
N VAL A 517 -8.38 31.10 -8.02
CA VAL A 517 -7.42 31.53 -7.00
C VAL A 517 -7.08 30.46 -5.97
N GLY A 518 -7.66 29.25 -6.09
CA GLY A 518 -7.63 28.22 -5.05
C GLY A 518 -7.60 26.78 -5.58
N SER A 519 -8.35 25.90 -4.92
CA SER A 519 -8.54 24.49 -5.31
C SER A 519 -10.00 24.18 -5.56
N ILE A 520 -10.28 23.51 -6.67
CA ILE A 520 -11.58 22.89 -6.95
C ILE A 520 -11.51 21.42 -6.51
N SER A 521 -12.56 20.93 -5.84
CA SER A 521 -12.63 19.51 -5.45
C SER A 521 -12.73 18.59 -6.68
N VAL A 522 -11.81 17.64 -6.80
CA VAL A 522 -11.68 16.76 -7.96
C VAL A 522 -12.11 15.35 -7.62
N SER A 523 -12.75 14.67 -8.57
CA SER A 523 -13.10 13.24 -8.46
C SER A 523 -12.39 12.43 -9.54
N ARG A 524 -11.90 11.26 -9.16
CA ARG A 524 -11.28 10.29 -10.08
C ARG A 524 -11.85 8.91 -9.83
N LYS A 525 -12.16 8.22 -10.92
CA LYS A 525 -12.56 6.82 -10.89
C LYS A 525 -11.37 5.96 -10.45
N ILE A 526 -11.64 5.00 -9.58
CA ILE A 526 -10.67 4.03 -9.09
C ILE A 526 -10.71 2.83 -10.01
N ASP A 527 -9.56 2.55 -10.61
CA ASP A 527 -9.37 1.48 -11.57
C ASP A 527 -8.98 0.18 -10.85
N LEU A 528 -9.92 -0.78 -10.78
CA LEU A 528 -9.75 -2.03 -10.02
C LEU A 528 -9.35 -3.23 -10.89
N GLY A 529 -9.11 -3.03 -12.20
CA GLY A 529 -8.91 -4.10 -13.18
C GLY A 529 -10.16 -4.41 -14.00
#